data_AF-A0A6J4NSC8-F1
#
_entry.id   AF-A0A6J4NSC8-F1
#
_cell.length_a   1.000
_cell.length_b   1.000
_cell.length_c   1.000
_cell.angle_alpha   90.00
_cell.angle_beta   90.00
_cell.angle_gamma   90.00
#
_symmetry.space_group_name_H-M   'P 1'
#
loop_
_entity.id
_entity.type
_entity.pdbx_description
1 polymer ?
#
loop_
_entity_poly.entity_id
_entity_poly.type
_entity_poly.pdbx_seq_one_letter_code
_entity_poly.pdbx_strand_id
1 'polypeptide(L)'
;MTTSTVPENDQVDGGNTYLVSGHGSFNNTTTVTVAQPANPTREHVGRALHAWRKNVEHNPRDLNALNRASLNLEACPWYLMPDGELVITSASDSRKRYHVNLDGCDCRAALSGRPCWHVAAYKVLHTADAMRRYEASQKAAQHATAQALVDELF
;
A
#
# COMPACT_ATOMS: atom_id res chain seq x y z
N MET A 1 -23.64 -36.45 24.52
CA MET A 1 -23.87 -34.99 24.57
C MET A 1 -22.72 -34.37 25.32
N THR A 2 -21.73 -33.85 24.62
CA THR A 2 -20.59 -33.14 25.19
C THR A 2 -20.30 -31.97 24.26
N THR A 3 -20.66 -30.78 24.73
CA THR A 3 -20.49 -29.49 24.07
C THR A 3 -19.01 -29.13 24.07
N SER A 4 -18.46 -28.93 22.87
CA SER A 4 -17.10 -28.43 22.63
C SER A 4 -17.17 -26.92 22.46
N THR A 5 -16.59 -26.19 23.41
CA THR A 5 -16.46 -24.72 23.40
C THR A 5 -15.18 -24.34 22.64
N VAL A 6 -15.33 -23.56 21.57
CA VAL A 6 -14.22 -22.98 20.80
C VAL A 6 -13.83 -21.63 21.43
N PRO A 7 -12.55 -21.34 21.70
CA PRO A 7 -12.16 -19.99 22.09
C PRO A 7 -12.04 -19.06 20.87
N GLU A 8 -12.52 -17.84 21.12
CA GLU A 8 -12.54 -16.65 20.30
C GLU A 8 -11.12 -16.24 19.88
N ASN A 9 -10.88 -16.09 18.58
CA ASN A 9 -9.59 -15.63 18.05
C ASN A 9 -9.56 -14.10 18.10
N ASP A 10 -8.82 -13.58 19.07
CA ASP A 10 -8.45 -12.16 19.14
C ASP A 10 -7.62 -11.77 17.92
N GLN A 11 -8.04 -10.68 17.31
CA GLN A 11 -7.46 -10.07 16.13
C GLN A 11 -6.14 -9.40 16.51
N VAL A 12 -5.01 -10.07 16.24
CA VAL A 12 -3.68 -9.52 16.48
C VAL A 12 -3.31 -8.60 15.32
N ASP A 13 -3.48 -7.29 15.53
CA ASP A 13 -2.87 -6.25 14.68
C ASP A 13 -1.35 -6.36 14.76
N GLY A 14 -0.76 -6.89 13.70
CA GLY A 14 0.68 -7.16 13.56
C GLY A 14 1.52 -5.90 13.36
N GLY A 15 1.64 -5.07 14.39
CA GLY A 15 2.70 -4.06 14.47
C GLY A 15 4.05 -4.71 14.79
N ASN A 16 5.00 -4.70 13.86
CA ASN A 16 6.36 -5.13 14.15
C ASN A 16 7.10 -4.07 14.98
N THR A 17 7.31 -4.37 16.27
CA THR A 17 8.13 -3.56 17.17
C THR A 17 9.60 -3.94 16.99
N TYR A 18 10.44 -3.00 16.58
CA TYR A 18 11.90 -3.19 16.53
C TYR A 18 12.55 -2.55 17.77
N LEU A 19 13.29 -3.36 18.55
CA LEU A 19 14.10 -2.87 19.66
C LEU A 19 15.45 -2.37 19.13
N VAL A 20 15.72 -1.07 19.27
CA VAL A 20 17.04 -0.49 19.01
C VAL A 20 17.77 -0.34 20.34
N SER A 21 18.71 -1.24 20.61
CA SER A 21 19.54 -1.19 21.83
C SER A 21 20.70 -0.20 21.63
N GLY A 22 20.53 1.02 22.11
CA GLY A 22 21.62 1.99 22.29
C GLY A 22 22.30 1.80 23.65
N HIS A 23 23.59 1.46 23.67
CA HIS A 23 24.40 1.46 24.89
C HIS A 23 24.67 2.90 25.34
N GLY A 24 23.83 3.42 26.24
CA GLY A 24 23.99 4.72 26.86
C GLY A 24 22.95 4.91 27.96
N SER A 25 23.41 4.84 29.21
CA SER A 25 22.61 4.90 30.44
C SER A 25 21.85 6.23 30.60
N PHE A 26 20.61 6.29 30.09
CA PHE A 26 19.53 7.19 30.54
C PHE A 26 18.20 6.47 30.37
N ASN A 27 17.50 6.20 31.49
CA ASN A 27 16.31 5.36 31.56
C ASN A 27 15.03 6.08 31.09
N ASN A 28 15.06 6.70 29.92
CA ASN A 28 13.86 7.21 29.28
C ASN A 28 13.71 6.52 27.92
N THR A 29 13.18 5.29 27.95
CA THR A 29 12.80 4.56 26.75
C THR A 29 11.58 5.25 26.15
N THR A 30 11.80 6.29 25.35
CA THR A 30 10.75 6.87 24.51
C THR A 30 10.47 5.88 23.39
N THR A 31 9.45 5.07 23.55
CA THR A 31 8.88 4.24 22.48
C THR A 31 8.29 5.17 21.43
N VAL A 32 9.06 5.45 20.37
CA VAL A 32 8.53 6.07 19.16
C VAL A 32 7.80 4.97 18.40
N THR A 33 6.49 4.85 18.62
CA THR A 33 5.63 4.03 17.76
C THR A 33 5.56 4.72 16.40
N VAL A 34 6.43 4.32 15.47
CA VAL A 34 6.30 4.72 14.08
C VAL A 34 5.07 3.98 13.54
N ALA A 35 3.95 4.68 13.45
CA ALA A 35 2.74 4.14 12.84
C ALA A 35 3.11 3.65 11.44
N GLN A 36 2.95 2.34 11.20
CA GLN A 36 3.16 1.78 9.87
C GLN A 36 2.25 2.53 8.89
N PRO A 37 2.75 2.98 7.73
CA PRO A 37 1.91 3.70 6.78
C PRO A 37 0.75 2.78 6.38
N ALA A 38 -0.47 3.21 6.66
CA ALA A 38 -1.66 2.46 6.29
C ALA A 38 -1.64 2.18 4.77
N ASN A 39 -1.94 0.95 4.39
CA ASN A 39 -2.05 0.58 2.97
C ASN A 39 -3.15 1.41 2.28
N PRO A 40 -3.02 1.69 0.97
CA PRO A 40 -4.07 2.37 0.22
C PRO A 40 -5.40 1.61 0.31
N THR A 41 -6.50 2.35 0.49
CA THR A 41 -7.84 1.76 0.55
C THR A 41 -8.30 1.30 -0.83
N ARG A 42 -9.32 0.43 -0.87
CA ARG A 42 -9.95 0.00 -2.14
C ARG A 42 -10.49 1.19 -2.94
N GLU A 43 -11.00 2.22 -2.25
CA GLU A 43 -11.48 3.45 -2.88
C GLU A 43 -10.34 4.22 -3.57
N HIS A 44 -9.20 4.39 -2.89
CA HIS A 44 -8.02 5.03 -3.48
C HIS A 44 -7.51 4.25 -4.69
N VAL A 45 -7.48 2.92 -4.62
CA VAL A 45 -7.10 2.06 -5.75
C VAL A 45 -8.07 2.22 -6.92
N GLY A 46 -9.38 2.27 -6.67
CA GLY A 46 -10.40 2.50 -7.70
C GLY A 46 -10.25 3.85 -8.41
N ARG A 47 -10.01 4.92 -7.64
CA ARG A 47 -9.76 6.27 -8.19
C ARG A 47 -8.46 6.34 -8.98
N ALA A 48 -7.39 5.70 -8.49
CA ALA A 48 -6.13 5.60 -9.19
C ALA A 48 -6.28 4.83 -10.53
N LEU A 49 -7.00 3.71 -10.53
CA LEU A 49 -7.31 2.96 -11.76
C LEU A 49 -8.05 3.81 -12.78
N HIS A 50 -9.05 4.57 -12.36
CA HIS A 50 -9.80 5.48 -13.23
C HIS A 50 -8.90 6.55 -13.86
N ALA A 51 -8.05 7.19 -13.04
CA ALA A 51 -7.08 8.17 -13.52
C ALA A 51 -6.12 7.57 -14.56
N TRP A 52 -5.56 6.39 -14.27
CA TRP A 52 -4.66 5.70 -15.20
C TRP A 52 -5.35 5.29 -16.50
N ARG A 53 -6.61 4.84 -16.46
CA ARG A 53 -7.36 4.46 -17.66
C ARG A 53 -7.49 5.62 -18.63
N LYS A 54 -7.79 6.82 -18.13
CA LYS A 54 -7.82 8.04 -18.95
C LYS A 54 -6.45 8.34 -19.57
N ASN A 55 -5.38 8.23 -18.79
CA ASN A 55 -4.04 8.54 -19.26
C ASN A 55 -3.54 7.60 -20.37
N VAL A 56 -4.01 6.35 -20.40
CA VAL A 56 -3.56 5.32 -21.35
C VAL A 56 -4.61 4.93 -22.39
N GLU A 57 -5.70 5.69 -22.51
CA GLU A 57 -6.86 5.31 -23.33
C GLU A 57 -6.51 5.13 -24.82
N HIS A 58 -5.50 5.86 -25.31
CA HIS A 58 -5.01 5.76 -26.68
C HIS A 58 -3.89 4.73 -26.88
N ASN A 59 -3.42 4.06 -25.82
CA ASN A 59 -2.44 2.99 -25.91
C ASN A 59 -3.05 1.64 -25.50
N PRO A 60 -3.50 0.81 -26.46
CA PRO A 60 -4.18 -0.45 -26.15
C PRO A 60 -3.30 -1.46 -25.41
N ARG A 61 -1.97 -1.38 -25.55
CA ARG A 61 -1.04 -2.27 -24.83
C ARG A 61 -0.97 -1.92 -23.34
N ASP A 62 -0.90 -0.64 -23.03
CA ASP A 62 -0.91 -0.16 -21.64
C ASP A 62 -2.29 -0.34 -21.00
N LEU A 63 -3.36 -0.10 -21.76
CA LEU A 63 -4.72 -0.35 -21.29
C LEU A 63 -4.96 -1.83 -20.95
N ASN A 64 -4.43 -2.75 -21.76
CA ASN A 64 -4.48 -4.19 -21.46
C ASN A 64 -3.70 -4.51 -20.18
N ALA A 65 -2.48 -3.98 -20.03
CA ALA A 65 -1.68 -4.15 -18.82
C ALA A 65 -2.40 -3.62 -17.57
N LEU A 66 -3.09 -2.49 -17.68
CA LEU A 66 -3.86 -1.87 -16.61
C LEU A 66 -5.12 -2.69 -16.24
N ASN A 67 -5.84 -3.21 -17.23
CA ASN A 67 -6.99 -4.10 -17.00
C ASN A 67 -6.55 -5.41 -16.31
N ARG A 68 -5.39 -5.95 -16.69
CA ARG A 68 -4.81 -7.10 -16.00
C ARG A 68 -4.40 -6.74 -14.57
N ALA A 69 -3.84 -5.55 -14.34
CA ALA A 69 -3.49 -5.09 -13.01
C ALA A 69 -4.73 -5.02 -12.09
N SER A 70 -5.85 -4.47 -12.57
CA SER A 70 -7.07 -4.40 -11.74
C SER A 70 -7.59 -5.78 -11.31
N LEU A 71 -7.50 -6.78 -12.19
CA LEU A 71 -7.91 -8.15 -11.84
C LEU A 71 -6.93 -8.83 -10.88
N ASN A 72 -5.63 -8.67 -11.12
CA ASN A 72 -4.61 -9.40 -10.37
C ASN A 72 -4.29 -8.75 -9.02
N LEU A 73 -4.52 -7.45 -8.84
CA LEU A 73 -4.36 -6.78 -7.53
C LEU A 73 -5.35 -7.30 -6.49
N GLU A 74 -6.53 -7.79 -6.90
CA GLU A 74 -7.49 -8.42 -5.99
C GLU A 74 -7.19 -9.91 -5.78
N ALA A 75 -6.60 -10.58 -6.78
CA ALA A 75 -6.41 -12.04 -6.77
C ALA A 75 -5.04 -12.49 -6.25
N CYS A 76 -4.00 -11.66 -6.37
CA CYS A 76 -2.62 -12.01 -6.04
C CYS A 76 -2.19 -11.34 -4.75
N PRO A 77 -1.53 -12.05 -3.83
CA PRO A 77 -0.88 -11.41 -2.69
C PRO A 77 0.22 -10.43 -3.15
N TRP A 78 0.20 -9.23 -2.59
CA TRP A 78 1.20 -8.20 -2.81
C TRP A 78 1.45 -7.40 -1.53
N TYR A 79 2.61 -6.76 -1.44
CA TYR A 79 2.91 -5.79 -0.39
C TYR A 79 3.83 -4.69 -0.95
N LEU A 80 3.63 -3.47 -0.44
CA LEU A 80 4.47 -2.32 -0.74
C LEU A 80 5.51 -2.17 0.37
N MET A 81 6.79 -2.23 0.00
CA MET A 81 7.91 -2.07 0.90
C MET A 81 8.07 -0.60 1.33
N PRO A 82 8.70 -0.31 2.48
CA PRO A 82 8.91 1.06 2.95
C PRO A 82 9.72 1.95 2.00
N ASP A 83 10.61 1.35 1.20
CA ASP A 83 11.40 2.02 0.15
C ASP A 83 10.60 2.29 -1.14
N GLY A 84 9.33 1.85 -1.19
CA GLY A 84 8.44 2.00 -2.32
C GLY A 84 8.52 0.86 -3.34
N GLU A 85 9.31 -0.19 -3.13
CA GLU A 85 9.29 -1.40 -3.96
C GLU A 85 7.95 -2.15 -3.78
N LEU A 86 7.38 -2.63 -4.89
CA LEU A 86 6.22 -3.51 -4.85
C LEU A 86 6.67 -4.94 -5.10
N VAL A 87 6.33 -5.83 -4.19
CA VAL A 87 6.53 -7.27 -4.35
C VAL A 87 5.18 -7.94 -4.58
N ILE A 88 5.03 -8.62 -5.71
CA ILE A 88 3.79 -9.32 -6.09
C ILE A 88 4.07 -10.80 -6.31
N THR A 89 3.24 -11.66 -5.74
CA THR A 89 3.32 -13.11 -5.95
C THR A 89 2.66 -13.47 -7.29
N SER A 90 3.27 -14.37 -8.06
CA SER A 90 2.72 -14.81 -9.34
C SER A 90 1.38 -15.52 -9.16
N ALA A 91 0.38 -15.14 -9.96
CA ALA A 91 -0.95 -15.78 -9.97
C ALA A 91 -0.90 -17.30 -10.23
N SER A 92 0.09 -17.74 -11.03
CA SER A 92 0.22 -19.14 -11.46
C SER A 92 1.22 -19.96 -10.65
N ASP A 93 2.06 -19.32 -9.83
CA ASP A 93 3.13 -19.99 -9.09
C ASP A 93 3.44 -19.21 -7.80
N SER A 94 2.96 -19.72 -6.67
CA SER A 94 3.12 -19.06 -5.36
C SER A 94 4.57 -18.94 -4.90
N ARG A 95 5.51 -19.69 -5.50
CA ARG A 95 6.94 -19.60 -5.17
C ARG A 95 7.63 -18.46 -5.92
N LYS A 96 7.02 -17.94 -6.97
CA LYS A 96 7.58 -16.88 -7.78
C LYS A 96 7.08 -15.52 -7.32
N ARG A 97 8.01 -14.62 -7.03
CA ARG A 97 7.75 -13.22 -6.71
C ARG A 97 8.32 -12.34 -7.81
N TYR A 98 7.61 -11.26 -8.10
CA TYR A 98 8.06 -10.21 -9.00
C TYR A 98 8.32 -8.96 -8.19
N HIS A 99 9.49 -8.39 -8.43
CA HIS A 99 9.95 -7.14 -7.85
C HIS A 99 9.69 -6.01 -8.84
N VAL A 100 9.03 -4.96 -8.38
CA VAL A 100 8.67 -3.80 -9.19
C VAL A 100 9.09 -2.53 -8.48
N ASN A 101 9.88 -1.71 -9.16
CA ASN A 101 10.37 -0.43 -8.67
C ASN A 101 10.24 0.64 -9.77
N LEU A 102 10.88 1.80 -9.57
CA LEU A 102 10.88 2.89 -10.56
C LEU A 102 11.57 2.51 -11.87
N ASP A 103 12.58 1.64 -11.82
CA ASP A 103 13.35 1.21 -12.99
C ASP A 103 12.58 0.18 -13.85
N GLY A 104 11.64 -0.54 -13.24
CA GLY A 104 10.74 -1.43 -13.96
C GLY A 104 10.35 -2.66 -13.15
N CYS A 105 10.23 -3.79 -13.84
CA CYS A 105 9.88 -5.07 -13.25
C CYS A 105 10.80 -6.16 -13.77
N ASP A 106 11.15 -7.12 -12.91
CA ASP A 106 11.94 -8.31 -13.24
C ASP A 106 11.21 -9.35 -14.12
N CYS A 107 9.93 -9.13 -14.44
CA CYS A 107 9.18 -10.04 -15.29
C CYS A 107 9.65 -9.97 -16.76
N ARG A 108 9.55 -11.11 -17.46
CA ARG A 108 9.99 -11.25 -18.86
C ARG A 108 9.41 -10.19 -19.81
N ALA A 109 8.15 -9.78 -19.60
CA ALA A 109 7.52 -8.75 -20.41
C ALA A 109 8.23 -7.40 -20.30
N ALA A 110 8.52 -6.95 -19.07
CA ALA A 110 9.23 -5.71 -18.81
C ALA A 110 10.68 -5.78 -19.31
N LEU A 111 11.37 -6.91 -19.08
CA LEU A 111 12.72 -7.14 -19.63
C LEU A 111 12.78 -7.09 -21.17
N SER A 112 11.65 -7.36 -21.84
CA SER A 112 11.53 -7.25 -23.30
C SER A 112 11.02 -5.88 -23.77
N GLY A 113 10.99 -4.87 -22.89
CA GLY A 113 10.48 -3.52 -23.22
C GLY A 113 8.97 -3.46 -23.47
N ARG A 114 8.22 -4.47 -23.04
CA ARG A 114 6.75 -4.52 -23.22
C ARG A 114 6.04 -4.08 -21.94
N PRO A 115 4.89 -3.39 -22.04
CA PRO A 115 4.05 -3.13 -20.89
C PRO A 115 3.69 -4.43 -20.17
N CYS A 116 3.88 -4.45 -18.86
CA CYS A 116 3.51 -5.56 -18.02
C CYS A 116 2.53 -5.10 -16.94
N TRP A 117 1.67 -6.01 -16.51
CA TRP A 117 0.64 -5.68 -15.52
C TRP A 117 1.22 -5.37 -14.15
N HIS A 118 2.40 -5.90 -13.79
CA HIS A 118 3.07 -5.59 -12.52
C HIS A 118 3.49 -4.11 -12.45
N VAL A 119 4.05 -3.56 -13.52
CA VAL A 119 4.38 -2.12 -13.61
C VAL A 119 3.11 -1.27 -13.58
N ALA A 120 2.04 -1.70 -14.24
CA ALA A 120 0.76 -1.00 -14.15
C ALA A 120 0.19 -1.03 -12.72
N ALA A 121 0.28 -2.17 -12.03
CA ALA A 121 -0.12 -2.32 -10.63
C ALA A 121 0.69 -1.41 -9.70
N TYR A 122 2.01 -1.37 -9.89
CA TYR A 122 2.92 -0.45 -9.18
C TYR A 122 2.47 1.00 -9.32
N LYS A 123 2.25 1.46 -10.56
CA LYS A 123 1.79 2.82 -10.85
C LYS A 123 0.47 3.14 -10.16
N VAL A 124 -0.49 2.21 -10.19
CA VAL A 124 -1.78 2.36 -9.53
C VAL A 124 -1.63 2.46 -8.01
N LEU A 125 -0.88 1.56 -7.39
CA LEU A 125 -0.70 1.54 -5.93
C LEU A 125 0.04 2.77 -5.41
N HIS A 126 1.09 3.22 -6.12
CA HIS A 126 1.79 4.48 -5.78
C HIS A 126 0.87 5.69 -5.92
N THR A 127 0.05 5.73 -6.96
CA THR A 127 -0.94 6.81 -7.14
C THR A 127 -2.01 6.77 -6.03
N ALA A 128 -2.48 5.57 -5.67
CA ALA A 128 -3.46 5.38 -4.61
C ALA A 128 -2.89 5.80 -3.23
N ASP A 129 -1.65 5.44 -2.93
CA ASP A 129 -0.99 5.86 -1.69
C ASP A 129 -0.75 7.38 -1.66
N ALA A 130 -0.36 7.98 -2.79
CA ALA A 130 -0.26 9.44 -2.89
C ALA A 130 -1.61 10.13 -2.63
N MET A 131 -2.71 9.63 -3.20
CA MET A 131 -4.07 10.14 -2.95
C MET A 131 -4.44 10.02 -1.46
N ARG A 132 -4.15 8.88 -0.84
CA ARG A 132 -4.38 8.65 0.59
C ARG A 132 -3.61 9.64 1.47
N ARG A 133 -2.31 9.81 1.21
CA ARG A 133 -1.45 10.74 1.96
C ARG A 133 -1.95 12.17 1.82
N TYR A 134 -2.35 12.57 0.62
CA TYR A 134 -2.92 13.89 0.36
C TYR A 134 -4.19 14.11 1.19
N GLU A 135 -5.14 13.17 1.18
CA GLU A 135 -6.36 13.28 1.98
C GLU A 135 -6.11 13.31 3.48
N ALA A 136 -5.16 12.50 3.98
CA ALA A 136 -4.77 12.54 5.37
C ALA A 136 -4.21 13.90 5.76
N SER A 137 -3.38 14.51 4.91
CA SER A 137 -2.85 15.86 5.14
C SER A 137 -3.94 16.93 5.15
N GLN A 138 -4.93 16.82 4.26
CA GLN A 138 -6.08 17.74 4.22
C GLN A 138 -6.95 17.61 5.47
N LYS A 139 -7.23 16.39 5.93
CA LYS A 139 -8.00 16.16 7.17
C LYS A 139 -7.26 16.68 8.40
N ALA A 140 -5.94 16.48 8.49
CA ALA A 140 -5.12 17.00 9.58
C ALA A 140 -5.14 18.54 9.60
N ALA A 141 -5.01 19.19 8.44
CA ALA A 141 -5.11 20.64 8.33
C ALA A 141 -6.49 21.16 8.75
N GLN A 142 -7.57 20.52 8.29
CA GLN A 142 -8.94 20.88 8.68
C GLN A 142 -9.17 20.74 10.19
N HIS A 143 -8.66 19.67 10.80
CA HIS A 143 -8.75 19.47 12.25
C HIS A 143 -7.97 20.54 13.01
N ALA A 144 -6.77 20.89 12.56
CA ALA A 144 -5.98 21.96 13.16
C ALA A 144 -6.71 23.31 13.11
N THR A 145 -7.31 23.65 11.97
CA THR A 145 -8.14 24.86 11.83
C THR A 145 -9.35 24.82 12.75
N ALA A 146 -10.07 23.70 12.82
CA ALA A 146 -11.23 23.55 13.68
C ALA A 146 -10.86 23.67 15.17
N GLN A 147 -9.72 23.10 15.58
CA GLN A 147 -9.22 23.21 16.94
C GLN A 147 -8.88 24.67 17.29
N ALA A 148 -8.18 25.38 16.40
CA ALA A 148 -7.86 26.79 16.62
C ALA A 148 -9.13 27.65 16.79
N LEU A 149 -10.19 27.38 16.01
CA LEU A 149 -11.48 28.07 16.17
C LEU A 149 -12.16 27.76 17.51
N VAL A 150 -12.03 26.53 18.03
CA VAL A 150 -12.56 26.19 19.35
C VAL A 150 -11.77 26.90 20.45
N ASP A 151 -10.44 26.93 20.34
CA ASP A 151 -9.55 27.60 21.31
C ASP A 151 -9.75 29.13 21.33
N GLU A 152 -10.24 29.74 20.25
CA GLU A 152 -10.61 31.17 20.23
C GLU A 152 -11.96 31.46 20.90
N LEU A 153 -12.84 30.47 21.05
CA LEU A 153 -14.19 30.62 21.59
C LEU A 153 -14.30 30.37 23.11
N PHE A 154 -13.30 29.73 23.72
CA PHE A 154 -13.28 29.33 25.14
C PHE A 154 -12.04 29.87 25.86
#